data_AF-A0A4Z1BX09-F1
#
_entry.id   AF-A0A4Z1BX09-F1
#
_cell.length_a   1.000
_cell.length_b   1.000
_cell.length_c   1.000
_cell.angle_alpha   90.00
_cell.angle_beta   90.00
_cell.angle_gamma   90.00
#
_symmetry.space_group_name_H-M   'P 1'
#
loop_
_entity.id
_entity.type
_entity.pdbx_description
1 polymer ?
#
loop_
_entity_poly.entity_id
_entity_poly.type
_entity_poly.pdbx_seq_one_letter_code
_entity_poly.pdbx_strand_id
1 'polypeptide(L)'
;LMAGRLNLKVLNSSMQQTTRTATFIFAIFLGATAFSVVLRGLAGDQVIEEALLGLPFGPYGVVLTILFVVFLLGFFLDWVEITLIILPLVAPVVQTLGFDLV
;
A
#
# COMPACT_ATOMS: atom_id res chain seq x y z
N LEU A 1 -12.59 34.49 13.96
CA LEU A 1 -11.14 34.16 14.12
C LEU A 1 -10.65 34.38 15.54
N MET A 2 -11.26 35.37 16.20
CA MET A 2 -11.08 35.78 17.59
C MET A 2 -12.06 35.03 18.49
N ALA A 3 -11.60 34.02 19.23
CA ALA A 3 -12.36 33.48 20.38
C ALA A 3 -11.50 33.39 21.64
N GLY A 4 -10.22 33.77 21.62
CA GLY A 4 -9.33 33.65 22.79
C GLY A 4 -9.15 32.22 23.33
N ARG A 5 -9.62 31.20 22.60
CA ARG A 5 -9.62 29.79 23.04
C ARG A 5 -8.43 28.96 22.54
N LEU A 6 -7.58 29.52 21.68
CA LEU A 6 -6.32 28.89 21.31
C LEU A 6 -5.31 29.08 22.45
N ASN A 7 -5.44 28.25 23.47
CA ASN A 7 -4.45 28.12 24.52
C ASN A 7 -3.30 27.24 24.00
N LEU A 8 -2.04 27.58 24.31
CA LEU A 8 -0.87 26.74 23.98
C LEU A 8 -1.05 25.29 24.42
N LYS A 9 -1.82 25.07 25.49
CA LYS A 9 -2.19 23.74 25.97
C LYS A 9 -3.10 22.97 25.01
N VAL A 10 -4.06 23.64 24.37
CA VAL A 10 -4.95 23.05 23.35
C VAL A 10 -4.17 22.79 22.06
N LEU A 11 -3.30 23.71 21.65
CA LEU A 11 -2.44 23.53 20.49
C LEU A 11 -1.52 22.31 20.67
N ASN A 12 -0.86 22.19 21.82
CA ASN A 12 0.02 21.05 22.10
C ASN A 12 -0.77 19.74 22.21
N SER A 13 -1.96 19.76 22.83
CA SER A 13 -2.84 18.58 22.88
C SER A 13 -3.27 18.12 21.49
N SER A 14 -3.67 19.04 20.61
CA SER A 14 -4.03 18.71 19.23
C SER A 14 -2.83 18.22 18.42
N MET A 15 -1.66 18.85 18.58
CA MET A 15 -0.42 18.39 17.94
C MET A 15 -0.03 16.98 18.38
N GLN A 16 -0.09 16.66 19.68
CA GLN A 16 0.20 15.31 20.16
C GLN A 16 -0.76 14.28 19.57
N GLN A 17 -2.04 14.61 19.45
CA GLN A 17 -3.04 13.71 18.90
C GLN A 17 -2.83 13.46 17.41
N THR A 18 -2.49 14.50 16.63
CA THR A 18 -2.11 14.37 15.22
C THR A 18 -0.82 13.57 15.06
N THR A 19 0.21 13.87 15.86
CA THR A 19 1.49 13.14 15.83
C THR A 19 1.29 11.66 16.13
N ARG A 20 0.41 11.30 17.06
CA ARG A 20 0.13 9.90 17.38
C ARG A 20 -0.41 9.12 16.18
N THR A 21 -1.39 9.68 15.47
CA THR A 21 -1.92 9.05 14.25
C THR A 21 -0.84 8.99 13.16
N ALA A 22 -0.06 10.06 12.97
CA ALA A 22 1.05 10.07 12.03
C ALA A 22 2.11 9.00 12.36
N THR A 23 2.43 8.78 13.64
CA THR A 23 3.40 7.77 14.08
C THR A 23 2.94 6.35 13.73
N PHE A 24 1.65 6.04 13.85
CA PHE A 24 1.13 4.74 13.39
C PHE A 24 1.37 4.53 11.89
N ILE A 25 1.04 5.54 11.09
CA ILE A 25 1.27 5.50 9.63
C ILE A 25 2.76 5.30 9.35
N PHE A 26 3.65 6.10 9.95
CA PHE A 26 5.10 5.98 9.76
C PHE A 26 5.65 4.61 10.19
N ALA A 27 5.13 4.01 11.27
CA ALA A 27 5.54 2.68 11.70
C ALA A 27 5.18 1.61 10.67
N ILE A 28 3.97 1.68 10.09
CA ILE A 28 3.51 0.77 9.04
C ILE A 28 4.32 0.97 7.75
N PHE A 29 4.63 2.22 7.38
CA PHE A 29 5.52 2.52 6.25
C PHE A 29 6.88 1.85 6.37
N LEU A 30 7.49 1.91 7.56
CA LEU A 30 8.79 1.32 7.83
C LEU A 30 8.73 -0.21 7.69
N GLY A 31 7.65 -0.82 8.19
CA GLY A 31 7.39 -2.26 8.04
C GLY A 31 7.18 -2.66 6.58
N ALA A 32 6.38 -1.91 5.83
CA ALA A 32 6.07 -2.19 4.43
C ALA A 32 7.31 -2.04 3.53
N THR A 33 8.16 -1.04 3.79
CA THR A 33 9.43 -0.88 3.06
C THR A 33 10.40 -2.02 3.36
N ALA A 34 10.56 -2.41 4.63
CA ALA A 34 11.38 -3.57 4.99
C ALA A 34 10.85 -4.86 4.34
N PHE A 35 9.53 -5.09 4.38
CA PHE A 35 8.88 -6.22 3.73
C PHE A 35 9.13 -6.22 2.21
N SER A 36 8.96 -5.08 1.54
CA SER A 36 9.18 -4.94 0.10
C SER A 36 10.63 -5.28 -0.31
N VAL A 37 11.61 -4.84 0.48
CA VAL A 37 13.03 -5.14 0.25
C VAL A 37 13.32 -6.62 0.45
N VAL A 38 12.82 -7.23 1.53
CA VAL A 38 13.04 -8.66 1.81
C VAL A 38 12.36 -9.52 0.76
N LEU A 39 11.10 -9.20 0.39
CA LEU A 39 10.35 -9.96 -0.60
C LEU A 39 11.06 -9.93 -1.96
N ARG A 40 11.51 -8.76 -2.40
CA ARG A 40 12.30 -8.61 -3.62
C ARG A 40 13.66 -9.33 -3.53
N GLY A 41 14.29 -9.29 -2.35
CA GLY A 41 15.54 -10.03 -2.09
C GLY A 41 15.39 -11.55 -2.16
N LEU A 42 14.19 -12.08 -1.92
CA LEU A 42 13.85 -13.50 -2.00
C LEU A 42 13.27 -13.92 -3.36
N ALA A 43 13.34 -13.06 -4.38
CA ALA A 43 12.67 -13.26 -5.68
C ALA A 43 11.15 -13.47 -5.56
N GLY A 44 10.52 -12.86 -4.55
CA GLY A 44 9.08 -12.96 -4.33
C GLY A 44 8.25 -12.33 -5.45
N ASP A 45 8.83 -11.38 -6.19
CA ASP A 45 8.27 -10.83 -7.42
C ASP A 45 8.03 -11.92 -8.48
N GLN A 46 9.01 -12.81 -8.70
CA GLN A 46 8.90 -13.94 -9.64
C GLN A 46 7.86 -14.97 -9.17
N VAL A 47 7.85 -15.29 -7.88
CA VAL A 47 6.90 -16.25 -7.31
C VAL A 47 5.46 -15.77 -7.47
N ILE A 48 5.21 -14.47 -7.27
CA ILE A 48 3.86 -13.90 -7.42
C ILE A 48 3.47 -13.82 -8.90
N GLU A 49 4.40 -13.47 -9.77
CA GLU A 49 4.20 -13.46 -11.22
C GLU A 49 3.80 -14.85 -11.73
N GLU A 50 4.55 -15.90 -11.39
CA GLU A 50 4.23 -17.27 -11.77
C GLU A 50 2.90 -17.75 -11.19
N ALA A 51 2.57 -17.37 -9.95
CA ALA A 51 1.30 -17.71 -9.33
C ALA A 51 0.10 -17.05 -10.05
N LEU A 52 0.27 -15.83 -10.55
CA LEU A 52 -0.76 -15.09 -11.27
C LEU A 52 -0.88 -15.51 -12.74
N LEU A 53 0.25 -15.78 -13.41
CA LEU A 53 0.29 -16.30 -14.78
C LEU A 53 -0.12 -17.77 -14.87
N GLY A 54 0.04 -18.53 -13.79
CA GLY A 54 -0.42 -19.91 -13.67
C GLY A 54 -1.95 -20.03 -13.60
N LEU A 55 -2.66 -18.92 -13.43
CA LEU A 55 -4.11 -18.90 -13.55
C LEU A 55 -4.49 -18.98 -15.04
N PRO A 56 -5.50 -19.79 -15.43
CA PRO A 56 -5.96 -19.92 -16.81
C PRO A 56 -6.70 -18.67 -17.33
N PHE A 57 -6.55 -17.52 -16.66
CA PHE A 57 -7.17 -16.26 -17.01
C PHE A 57 -6.21 -15.46 -17.91
N GLY A 58 -6.72 -14.95 -19.04
CA GLY A 58 -5.92 -14.08 -19.91
C GLY A 58 -5.47 -12.78 -19.21
N PRO A 59 -4.67 -11.93 -19.88
CA PRO A 59 -4.06 -10.74 -19.28
C PRO A 59 -5.05 -9.83 -18.54
N TYR A 60 -6.23 -9.61 -19.12
CA TYR A 60 -7.30 -8.81 -18.51
C TYR A 60 -7.92 -9.48 -17.26
N GLY A 61 -7.97 -10.81 -17.21
CA GLY A 61 -8.50 -11.55 -16.07
C GLY A 61 -7.57 -11.55 -14.86
N VAL A 62 -6.24 -11.54 -15.10
CA VAL A 62 -5.24 -11.35 -14.04
C VAL A 62 -5.38 -9.96 -13.42
N VAL A 63 -5.47 -8.91 -14.24
CA VAL A 63 -5.69 -7.53 -13.76
C VAL A 63 -6.99 -7.42 -12.97
N LEU A 64 -8.08 -8.03 -13.43
CA LEU A 64 -9.36 -8.02 -12.72
C LEU A 64 -9.27 -8.71 -11.36
N THR A 65 -8.53 -9.81 -11.26
CA THR A 65 -8.26 -10.51 -10.01
C THR A 65 -7.48 -9.64 -9.03
N ILE A 66 -6.44 -8.95 -9.50
CA ILE A 66 -5.67 -8.00 -8.69
C ILE A 66 -6.58 -6.88 -8.17
N LEU A 67 -7.37 -6.25 -9.05
CA LEU A 67 -8.29 -5.19 -8.67
C LEU A 67 -9.34 -5.67 -7.65
N PHE A 68 -9.84 -6.90 -7.79
CA PHE A 68 -10.78 -7.49 -6.83
C PHE A 68 -10.15 -7.70 -5.45
N VAL A 69 -8.91 -8.20 -5.38
CA VAL A 69 -8.17 -8.34 -4.13
C VAL A 69 -7.89 -6.98 -3.49
N VAL A 70 -7.46 -5.99 -4.29
CA VAL A 70 -7.25 -4.61 -3.84
C VAL A 70 -8.53 -4.01 -3.29
N PHE A 71 -9.67 -4.23 -3.95
CA PHE A 71 -10.97 -3.77 -3.52
C PHE A 71 -11.36 -4.37 -2.16
N LEU A 72 -11.13 -5.67 -1.95
CA LEU A 72 -11.40 -6.32 -0.66
C LEU A 72 -10.48 -5.80 0.45
N LEU A 73 -9.18 -5.63 0.17
CA LEU A 73 -8.23 -5.06 1.13
C LEU A 73 -8.54 -3.59 1.45
N GLY A 74 -9.11 -2.86 0.48
CA GLY A 74 -9.62 -1.49 0.57
C GLY A 74 -10.62 -1.22 1.69
N PHE A 75 -11.36 -2.24 2.14
CA PHE A 75 -12.30 -2.08 3.24
C PHE A 75 -11.63 -1.97 4.61
N PHE A 76 -10.41 -2.49 4.75
CA PHE A 76 -9.72 -2.64 6.04
C PHE A 76 -8.52 -1.71 6.18
N LEU A 77 -7.81 -1.44 5.09
CA LEU A 77 -6.55 -0.71 5.07
C LEU A 77 -6.70 0.67 4.42
N ASP A 78 -5.89 1.63 4.86
CA ASP A 78 -5.87 2.97 4.26
C ASP A 78 -5.21 2.93 2.86
N TRP A 79 -5.51 3.91 2.00
CA TRP A 79 -4.98 3.99 0.64
C TRP A 79 -3.46 3.96 0.61
N VAL A 80 -2.82 4.61 1.58
CA VAL A 80 -1.36 4.66 1.67
C VAL A 80 -0.78 3.28 1.97
N GLU A 81 -1.40 2.52 2.87
CA GLU A 81 -0.93 1.19 3.27
C GLU A 81 -1.08 0.20 2.12
N ILE A 82 -2.21 0.27 1.41
CA ILE A 82 -2.50 -0.57 0.25
C ILE A 82 -1.50 -0.31 -0.86
N THR A 83 -1.20 0.96 -1.17
CA THR A 83 -0.25 1.27 -2.25
C THR A 83 1.15 0.72 -1.96
N LEU A 84 1.63 0.75 -0.72
CA LEU A 84 2.94 0.22 -0.35
C LEU A 84 3.04 -1.31 -0.48
N ILE A 85 1.94 -2.03 -0.26
CA ILE A 85 1.89 -3.50 -0.36
C ILE A 85 1.68 -3.94 -1.82
N ILE A 86 0.74 -3.30 -2.52
CA ILE A 86 0.30 -3.70 -3.86
C ILE A 86 1.29 -3.27 -4.94
N LEU A 87 1.89 -2.09 -4.84
CA LEU A 87 2.82 -1.60 -5.86
C LEU A 87 4.01 -2.54 -6.14
N PRO A 88 4.76 -3.04 -5.15
CA PRO A 88 5.84 -3.99 -5.42
C PRO A 88 5.34 -5.33 -5.96
N LEU A 89 4.09 -5.70 -5.65
CA LEU A 89 3.47 -6.94 -6.09
C LEU A 89 2.97 -6.86 -7.55
N VAL A 90 2.39 -5.71 -7.93
CA VAL A 90 1.76 -5.51 -9.26
C VAL A 90 2.77 -5.06 -10.31
N ALA A 91 3.80 -4.30 -9.91
CA ALA A 91 4.86 -3.84 -10.83
C ALA A 91 5.50 -4.94 -11.69
N PRO A 92 5.90 -6.13 -11.17
CA PRO A 92 6.44 -7.20 -12.02
C PRO A 92 5.37 -7.82 -12.93
N VAL A 93 4.16 -8.05 -12.39
CA VAL A 93 3.06 -8.69 -13.13
C VAL A 93 2.64 -7.88 -14.36
N VAL A 94 2.56 -6.55 -14.21
CA VAL A 94 2.17 -5.64 -15.30
C VAL A 94 3.23 -5.58 -16.39
N GLN A 95 4.52 -5.58 -16.02
CA GLN A 95 5.64 -5.63 -16.97
C GLN A 95 5.60 -6.91 -17.82
N THR A 96 5.33 -8.06 -17.21
CA THR A 96 5.28 -9.34 -17.95
C THR A 96 4.05 -9.45 -18.83
N LEU A 97 2.91 -8.90 -18.41
CA LEU A 97 1.69 -8.89 -19.21
C LEU A 97 1.75 -7.91 -20.40
N GLY A 98 2.82 -7.12 -20.54
CA GLY A 98 3.00 -6.16 -21.63
C GLY A 98 2.02 -4.97 -21.57
N PHE A 99 1.36 -4.76 -20.43
CA PHE A 99 0.58 -3.55 -20.19
C PHE A 99 1.57 -2.44 -19.84
N ASP A 100 1.75 -1.50 -20.75
CA ASP A 100 2.64 -0.36 -20.55
C ASP A 100 2.10 0.49 -19.38
N LEU A 101 2.95 0.72 -18.38
CA LEU A 101 2.62 1.55 -17.22
C LEU A 101 2.91 3.03 -17.56
N VAL A 102 2.38 3.53 -18.68
CA VAL A 102 2.45 4.95 -19.09
C VAL A 102 1.23 5.36 -19.92
#